data_AF-A0A975B8N9-F1
#
_entry.id   AF-A0A975B8N9-F1
#
_cell.length_a   1.000
_cell.length_b   1.000
_cell.length_c   1.000
_cell.angle_alpha   90.00
_cell.angle_beta   90.00
_cell.angle_gamma   90.00
#
_symmetry.space_group_name_H-M   'P 1'
#
loop_
_entity.id
_entity.type
_entity.pdbx_description
1 polymer ?
#
loop_
_entity_poly.entity_id
_entity_poly.type
_entity_poly.pdbx_seq_one_letter_code
_entity_poly.pdbx_strand_id
1 'polypeptide(L)'
;MKEKNIMKKSSKTDWKALESMTDEEIDHSDIPKLPSIFFKHAKKWHPQSKVKITVELDEDLLQWFKEENDDWESRMQTALRLYVETHKESRRIQDLTH
;
A
#
# COMPACT_ATOMS: atom_id res chain seq x y z
N MET A 1 4.60 -26.07 -18.21
CA MET A 1 4.50 -24.91 -17.29
C MET A 1 5.89 -24.30 -17.17
N LYS A 2 6.09 -23.01 -17.51
CA LYS A 2 7.39 -22.34 -17.41
C LYS A 2 7.33 -21.30 -16.30
N GLU A 3 8.03 -21.57 -15.20
CA GLU A 3 8.25 -20.66 -14.09
C GLU A 3 9.17 -19.53 -14.56
N LYS A 4 8.65 -18.30 -14.60
CA LYS A 4 9.39 -17.12 -15.06
C LYS A 4 10.26 -16.65 -13.90
N ASN A 5 11.56 -16.90 -13.98
CA ASN A 5 12.58 -16.42 -13.04
C ASN A 5 12.66 -14.88 -13.09
N ILE A 6 11.86 -14.21 -12.27
CA ILE A 6 11.92 -12.75 -12.08
C ILE A 6 13.01 -12.50 -11.04
N MET A 7 14.12 -11.89 -11.47
CA MET A 7 15.23 -11.29 -10.70
C MET A 7 16.60 -11.92 -10.99
N LYS A 8 17.15 -11.59 -12.15
CA LYS A 8 18.60 -11.42 -12.31
C LYS A 8 18.90 -10.09 -13.00
N LYS A 9 18.59 -8.98 -12.33
CA LYS A 9 19.29 -7.72 -12.63
C LYS A 9 20.54 -7.74 -11.77
N SER A 10 21.68 -8.08 -12.37
CA SER A 10 22.97 -7.78 -11.75
C SER A 10 23.02 -6.26 -11.54
N SER A 11 23.00 -5.83 -10.30
CA SER A 11 23.26 -4.43 -9.94
C SER A 11 24.56 -3.99 -10.61
N LYS A 12 24.57 -2.82 -11.26
CA LYS A 12 25.80 -2.20 -11.79
C LYS A 12 26.64 -1.55 -10.69
N THR A 13 26.43 -1.97 -9.45
CA THR A 13 26.98 -1.40 -8.23
C THR A 13 28.09 -2.31 -7.75
N ASP A 14 29.26 -1.74 -7.46
CA ASP A 14 30.36 -2.46 -6.84
C ASP A 14 30.10 -2.59 -5.33
N TRP A 15 29.48 -3.70 -4.95
CA TRP A 15 29.13 -3.95 -3.55
C TRP A 15 30.33 -4.18 -2.64
N LYS A 16 31.44 -4.68 -3.19
CA LYS A 16 32.66 -4.93 -2.39
C LYS A 16 33.32 -3.62 -1.99
N ALA A 17 33.31 -2.64 -2.89
CA ALA A 17 33.76 -1.29 -2.59
C ALA A 17 32.89 -0.63 -1.51
N LEU A 18 31.56 -0.72 -1.62
CA LEU A 18 30.63 -0.16 -0.61
C LEU A 18 30.72 -0.85 0.76
N GLU A 19 30.93 -2.17 0.79
CA GLU A 19 31.09 -2.92 2.04
C GLU A 19 32.39 -2.56 2.79
N SER A 20 33.41 -2.13 2.05
CA SER A 20 34.71 -1.74 2.62
C SER A 20 34.80 -0.24 2.95
N MET A 21 33.82 0.57 2.51
CA MET A 21 33.79 2.01 2.70
C MET A 21 33.36 2.35 4.14
N THR A 22 34.08 3.26 4.79
CA THR A 22 33.72 3.69 6.15
C THR A 22 32.63 4.76 6.12
N ASP A 23 31.89 4.92 7.22
CA ASP A 23 30.81 5.92 7.33
C ASP A 23 31.32 7.36 7.09
N GLU A 24 32.58 7.63 7.41
CA GLU A 24 33.25 8.92 7.23
C GLU A 24 33.56 9.25 5.76
N GLU A 25 33.66 8.23 4.90
CA GLU A 25 33.89 8.38 3.46
C GLU A 25 32.57 8.61 2.69
N ILE A 26 31.41 8.53 3.36
CA ILE A 26 30.11 8.80 2.76
C ILE A 26 29.88 10.31 2.67
N ASP A 27 29.79 10.82 1.44
CA ASP A 27 29.45 12.23 1.20
C ASP A 27 27.96 12.48 1.50
N HIS A 28 27.68 13.30 2.52
CA HIS A 28 26.32 13.70 2.92
C HIS A 28 26.02 15.16 2.52
N SER A 29 26.84 15.79 1.68
CA SER A 29 26.72 17.21 1.32
C SER A 29 25.40 17.55 0.62
N ASP A 30 24.80 16.58 -0.07
CA ASP A 30 23.52 16.69 -0.77
C ASP A 30 22.30 16.36 0.11
N ILE A 31 22.50 15.74 1.29
CA ILE A 31 21.43 15.26 2.16
C ILE A 31 21.46 16.01 3.50
N PRO A 32 20.66 17.08 3.67
CA PRO A 32 20.61 17.82 4.94
C PRO A 32 20.08 16.92 6.07
N LYS A 33 20.63 17.10 7.28
CA LYS A 33 20.17 16.38 8.47
C LYS A 33 18.70 16.71 8.75
N LEU A 34 17.85 15.68 8.75
CA LEU A 34 16.43 15.84 9.05
C LEU A 34 16.22 16.15 10.55
N PRO A 35 15.45 17.18 10.91
CA PRO A 35 15.18 17.50 12.30
C PRO A 35 14.25 16.46 12.92
N SER A 36 14.34 16.21 14.22
CA SER A 36 13.54 15.18 14.92
C SER A 36 12.01 15.37 14.76
N ILE A 37 11.56 16.60 14.49
CA ILE A 37 10.16 16.92 14.21
C ILE A 37 9.65 16.39 12.87
N PHE A 38 10.55 16.08 11.93
CA PHE A 38 10.19 15.59 10.58
C PHE A 38 9.34 14.32 10.66
N PHE A 39 9.63 13.45 11.63
CA PHE A 39 8.91 12.19 11.83
C PHE A 39 7.71 12.30 12.79
N LYS A 40 7.40 13.48 13.34
CA LYS A 40 6.34 13.65 14.35
C LYS A 40 4.95 13.20 13.87
N HIS A 41 4.68 13.35 12.57
CA HIS A 41 3.43 12.93 11.93
C HIS A 41 3.60 11.74 11.00
N ALA A 42 4.78 11.13 10.96
CA ALA A 42 5.03 9.96 10.13
C ALA A 42 4.20 8.79 10.66
N LYS A 43 3.13 8.44 9.93
CA LYS A 43 2.37 7.23 10.21
C LYS A 43 3.03 6.08 9.46
N LYS A 44 3.35 5.01 10.18
CA LYS A 44 3.83 3.77 9.59
C LYS A 44 2.73 3.18 8.70
N TRP A 45 2.82 3.42 7.40
CA TRP A 45 1.92 2.82 6.43
C TRP A 45 2.32 1.37 6.23
N HIS A 46 1.43 0.46 6.63
CA HIS A 46 1.55 -0.94 6.27
C HIS A 46 0.72 -1.14 5.01
N PRO A 47 1.32 -1.49 3.86
CA PRO A 47 0.55 -1.84 2.69
C PRO A 47 -0.31 -3.05 3.03
N GLN A 48 -1.63 -2.87 3.03
CA GLN A 48 -2.53 -3.99 3.24
C GLN A 48 -2.38 -4.94 2.05
N SER A 49 -2.20 -6.23 2.32
CA SER A 49 -2.18 -7.24 1.27
C SER A 49 -3.47 -7.15 0.46
N LYS A 50 -3.36 -6.82 -0.82
CA LYS A 50 -4.50 -6.82 -1.74
C LYS A 50 -4.85 -8.27 -2.05
N VAL A 51 -6.04 -8.70 -1.68
CA VAL A 51 -6.57 -10.01 -2.04
C VAL A 51 -7.38 -9.83 -3.32
N LYS A 52 -7.07 -10.62 -4.35
CA LYS A 52 -7.88 -10.71 -5.58
C LYS A 52 -8.89 -11.83 -5.42
N ILE A 53 -10.17 -11.49 -5.46
CA ILE A 53 -11.28 -12.44 -5.45
C ILE A 53 -12.12 -12.22 -6.70
N THR A 54 -12.74 -13.28 -7.20
CA THR A 54 -13.79 -13.20 -8.22
C THR A 54 -15.12 -13.08 -7.49
N VAL A 55 -15.85 -12.00 -7.73
CA VAL A 55 -17.17 -11.73 -7.13
C VAL A 55 -18.16 -11.54 -8.28
N GLU A 56 -19.33 -12.14 -8.16
CA GLU A 56 -20.45 -11.89 -9.05
C GLU A 56 -21.14 -10.59 -8.62
N LEU A 57 -21.30 -9.67 -9.56
CA LEU A 57 -21.93 -8.38 -9.35
C LEU A 57 -23.01 -8.22 -10.43
N ASP A 58 -24.10 -7.53 -10.09
CA ASP A 58 -25.10 -7.13 -11.06
C ASP A 58 -24.50 -6.25 -12.16
N GLU A 59 -24.95 -6.47 -13.39
CA GLU A 59 -24.47 -5.73 -14.56
C GLU A 59 -24.75 -4.23 -14.41
N ASP A 60 -25.95 -3.85 -13.96
CA ASP A 60 -26.36 -2.46 -13.76
C ASP A 60 -25.45 -1.72 -12.78
N LEU A 61 -25.02 -2.40 -11.71
CA LEU A 61 -24.13 -1.82 -10.71
C LEU A 61 -22.75 -1.57 -11.31
N LEU A 62 -22.24 -2.52 -12.10
CA LEU A 62 -20.96 -2.37 -12.78
C LEU A 62 -20.99 -1.25 -13.82
N GLN A 63 -22.08 -1.12 -14.57
CA GLN A 63 -22.26 -0.03 -15.54
C GLN A 63 -22.26 1.33 -14.84
N TRP A 64 -23.03 1.48 -13.76
CA TRP A 64 -23.07 2.73 -12.99
C TRP A 64 -21.69 3.17 -12.50
N PHE A 65 -20.88 2.24 -11.99
CA PHE A 65 -19.51 2.56 -11.55
C PHE A 65 -18.57 2.93 -12.71
N LYS A 66 -18.78 2.36 -13.90
CA LYS A 66 -17.97 2.62 -15.11
C LYS A 66 -18.35 3.93 -15.80
N GLU A 67 -19.61 4.34 -15.73
CA GLU A 67 -20.09 5.58 -16.37
C GLU A 67 -19.40 6.81 -15.79
N GLU A 68 -19.01 6.77 -14.52
CA GLU A 68 -18.50 7.96 -13.85
C GLU A 68 -17.00 8.19 -14.03
N ASN A 69 -16.14 7.14 -14.02
CA ASN A 69 -14.69 7.25 -14.26
C ASN A 69 -14.02 5.87 -14.55
N ASP A 70 -12.85 5.90 -15.20
CA ASP A 70 -12.00 4.69 -15.42
C ASP A 70 -11.52 4.02 -14.13
N ASP A 71 -11.47 4.75 -13.00
CA ASP A 71 -11.04 4.26 -11.67
C ASP A 71 -12.17 3.55 -10.87
N TRP A 72 -13.08 2.88 -11.58
CA TRP A 72 -14.27 2.25 -10.99
C TRP A 72 -13.95 1.20 -9.91
N GLU A 73 -12.85 0.43 -10.06
CA GLU A 73 -12.41 -0.56 -9.08
C GLU A 73 -12.04 0.09 -7.73
N SER A 74 -11.38 1.25 -7.77
CA SER A 74 -10.96 2.00 -6.57
C SER A 74 -12.16 2.59 -5.84
N ARG A 75 -13.15 3.10 -6.58
CA ARG A 75 -14.41 3.61 -6.02
C ARG A 75 -15.22 2.50 -5.38
N MET A 76 -15.37 1.36 -6.07
CA MET A 76 -16.04 0.18 -5.54
C MET A 76 -15.36 -0.30 -4.25
N GLN A 77 -14.03 -0.38 -4.23
CA GLN A 77 -13.28 -0.74 -3.03
C GLN A 77 -13.54 0.24 -1.86
N THR A 78 -13.62 1.54 -2.15
CA THR A 78 -13.90 2.57 -1.14
C THR A 78 -15.32 2.45 -0.59
N ALA A 79 -16.31 2.22 -1.45
CA ALA A 79 -17.70 2.01 -1.04
C ALA A 79 -17.84 0.77 -0.14
N LEU A 80 -17.20 -0.34 -0.50
CA LEU A 80 -17.18 -1.55 0.32
C LEU A 80 -16.53 -1.31 1.69
N ARG A 81 -15.43 -0.55 1.76
CA ARG A 81 -14.80 -0.19 3.04
C ARG A 81 -15.73 0.62 3.92
N LEU A 82 -16.36 1.66 3.37
CA LEU A 82 -17.30 2.51 4.10
C LEU A 82 -18.49 1.71 4.64
N TYR A 83 -19.04 0.81 3.83
CA TYR A 83 -20.12 -0.09 4.25
C TYR A 83 -19.69 -0.97 5.42
N VAL A 84 -18.52 -1.62 5.30
CA VAL A 84 -17.97 -2.48 6.37
C VAL A 84 -17.69 -1.69 7.64
N GLU A 85 -17.12 -0.49 7.55
CA GLU A 85 -16.83 0.36 8.71
C GLU A 85 -18.11 0.75 9.45
N THR A 86 -19.13 1.18 8.71
CA THR A 86 -20.44 1.54 9.28
C THR A 86 -21.09 0.34 9.98
N HIS A 87 -21.06 -0.84 9.37
CA HIS A 87 -21.68 -2.04 9.94
C HIS A 87 -20.86 -2.67 11.08
N LYS A 88 -19.54 -2.49 11.09
CA LYS A 88 -18.69 -2.90 12.22
C LYS A 88 -18.97 -2.05 13.46
N GLU A 89 -19.18 -0.75 13.29
CA GLU A 89 -19.51 0.15 14.39
C GLU A 89 -20.85 -0.24 15.03
N SER A 90 -21.88 -0.52 14.21
CA SER A 90 -23.18 -0.99 14.71
C SER A 90 -23.10 -2.33 15.46
N ARG A 91 -22.23 -3.25 15.01
CA ARG A 91 -22.04 -4.56 15.64
C ARG A 91 -21.27 -4.46 16.97
N ARG A 92 -20.31 -3.53 17.07
CA ARG A 92 -19.56 -3.25 18.30
C ARG A 92 -20.44 -2.70 19.43
N ILE A 93 -21.50 -1.95 19.09
CA ILE A 93 -22.46 -1.43 20.06
C ILE A 93 -23.42 -2.53 20.58
N GLN A 94 -23.73 -3.54 19.76
CA GLN A 94 -24.57 -4.67 20.16
C GLN A 94 -23.87 -5.65 21.12
N ASP A 95 -22.55 -5.82 21.01
CA ASP A 95 -21.75 -6.67 21.90
C ASP A 95 -21.56 -6.06 23.31
N LEU A 96 -21.69 -4.74 23.46
CA LEU A 96 -21.58 -4.02 24.75
C LEU A 96 -22.91 -3.96 25.52
N THR A 97 -23.99 -4.53 24.97
CA THR A 97 -25.35 -4.49 25.56
C THR A 97 -25.88 -5.85 26.01
N HIS A 98 -25.03 -6.90 26.03
CA HIS A 98 -25.27 -8.20 26.69
C HIS A 98 -24.13 -8.50 27.67
#